data_AF-A0A0S9SFW2-F1
#
_entry.id   AF-A0A0S9SFW2-F1
#
_cell.length_a   1.000
_cell.length_b   1.000
_cell.length_c   1.000
_cell.angle_alpha   90.00
_cell.angle_beta   90.00
_cell.angle_gamma   90.00
#
_symmetry.space_group_name_H-M   'P 1'
#
loop_
_entity.id
_entity.type
_entity.pdbx_description
1 polymer ?
#
loop_
_entity_poly.entity_id
_entity_poly.type
_entity_poly.pdbx_seq_one_letter_code
_entity_poly.pdbx_strand_id
1 'polypeptide(L)'
;MKFVIDTSVAVKWFLPESGHDTAVALLATEATLQAPDLIFTEFARALQKKIRLGEADWEVAKESCAALPHLFVSISPTLVLFQRALEIAVAMSHPVQDCIFLACAEQAGSCVVTADLKLIEKATERNFGHLLLGLENAVSAASRSQAWVAIPQDRIDGIVSLSAQVVATFEPLRGSSAALTERYVFVPANVSGPAVEAPDFLRLKSLIADLPISDLRDLVTVCWLGRGFDGGDWIDIREQAERLIGPEDRNYVLSLVSYLSAGLERARASPFSPDMHRGS
;
A
#
# COMPACT_ATOMS: atom_id res chain seq x y z
N MET A 1 2.92 1.37 4.29
CA MET A 1 2.56 0.15 5.06
C MET A 1 3.29 0.10 6.39
N LYS A 2 2.75 -0.63 7.38
CA LYS A 2 3.39 -0.89 8.68
C LYS A 2 3.60 -2.39 8.85
N PHE A 3 4.76 -2.79 9.36
CA PHE A 3 5.06 -4.19 9.64
C PHE A 3 5.70 -4.36 11.02
N VAL A 4 5.29 -5.41 11.72
CA VAL A 4 6.06 -5.95 12.84
C VAL A 4 7.05 -6.95 12.29
N ILE A 5 8.33 -6.80 12.59
CA ILE A 5 9.36 -7.71 12.07
C ILE A 5 9.68 -8.79 13.10
N ASP A 6 9.61 -10.03 12.66
CA ASP A 6 10.08 -11.19 13.41
C ASP A 6 11.62 -11.29 13.38
N THR A 7 12.21 -11.83 14.45
CA THR A 7 13.64 -12.11 14.55
C THR A 7 14.15 -12.94 13.37
N SER A 8 13.37 -13.90 12.85
CA SER A 8 13.78 -14.72 11.71
C SER A 8 14.09 -13.92 10.44
N VAL A 9 13.45 -12.75 10.27
CA VAL A 9 13.71 -11.80 9.17
C VAL A 9 14.87 -10.89 9.52
N ALA A 10 14.93 -10.38 10.75
CA ALA A 10 16.00 -9.49 11.19
C ALA A 10 17.39 -10.16 11.07
N VAL A 11 17.51 -11.44 11.41
CA VAL A 11 18.77 -12.21 11.26
C VAL A 11 19.23 -12.23 9.80
N LYS A 12 18.30 -12.33 8.85
CA LYS A 12 18.61 -12.36 7.41
C LYS A 12 19.13 -11.02 6.89
N TRP A 13 18.90 -9.89 7.56
CA TRP A 13 19.47 -8.61 7.11
C TRP A 13 20.99 -8.55 7.22
N PHE A 14 21.55 -9.24 8.22
CA PHE A 14 22.97 -9.11 8.56
C PHE A 14 23.79 -10.33 8.19
N LEU A 15 23.16 -11.50 8.05
CA LEU A 15 23.84 -12.74 7.76
C LEU A 15 23.49 -13.26 6.36
N PRO A 16 24.47 -13.83 5.62
CA PRO A 16 24.27 -14.36 4.28
C PRO A 16 23.55 -15.71 4.33
N GLU A 17 22.24 -15.67 4.57
CA GLU A 17 21.36 -16.85 4.57
C GLU A 17 20.38 -16.84 3.40
N SER A 18 19.75 -17.98 3.14
CA SER A 18 18.62 -18.04 2.20
C SER A 18 17.56 -16.99 2.58
N GLY A 19 17.18 -16.14 1.63
CA GLY A 19 16.27 -15.01 1.87
C GLY A 19 16.93 -13.71 2.34
N HIS A 20 18.27 -13.64 2.41
CA HIS A 20 19.03 -12.42 2.71
C HIS A 20 18.64 -11.27 1.77
N ASP A 21 18.76 -11.47 0.45
CA ASP A 21 18.47 -10.43 -0.54
C ASP A 21 17.02 -9.92 -0.43
N THR A 22 16.06 -10.82 -0.21
CA THR A 22 14.65 -10.47 -0.01
C THR A 22 14.45 -9.68 1.29
N ALA A 23 15.12 -10.07 2.38
CA ALA A 23 15.06 -9.34 3.64
C ALA A 23 15.64 -7.93 3.50
N VAL A 24 16.79 -7.80 2.84
CA VAL A 24 17.43 -6.50 2.56
C VAL A 24 16.55 -5.65 1.64
N ALA A 25 15.90 -6.25 0.64
CA ALA A 25 14.97 -5.54 -0.23
C ALA A 25 13.80 -4.90 0.54
N LEU A 26 13.34 -5.52 1.64
CA LEU A 26 12.31 -4.93 2.51
C LEU A 26 12.79 -3.61 3.15
N LEU A 27 14.06 -3.51 3.54
CA LEU A 27 14.65 -2.28 4.10
C LEU A 27 14.72 -1.14 3.07
N ALA A 28 14.77 -1.47 1.78
CA ALA A 28 14.76 -0.49 0.70
C ALA A 28 13.34 0.05 0.39
N THR A 29 12.30 -0.52 1.02
CA THR A 29 10.93 -0.05 0.84
C THR A 29 10.58 1.10 1.79
N GLU A 30 9.49 1.80 1.50
CA GLU A 30 8.92 2.81 2.41
C GLU A 30 8.07 2.22 3.54
N ALA A 31 8.14 0.90 3.77
CA ALA A 31 7.44 0.28 4.87
C ALA A 31 8.02 0.75 6.21
N THR A 32 7.13 1.16 7.12
CA THR A 32 7.53 1.47 8.50
C THR A 32 7.68 0.17 9.29
N LEU A 33 8.87 -0.03 9.85
CA LEU A 33 9.22 -1.26 10.55
C LEU A 33 9.13 -1.05 12.06
N GLN A 34 8.49 -1.99 12.74
CA GLN A 34 8.27 -1.98 14.19
C GLN A 34 8.62 -3.36 14.74
N ALA A 35 8.83 -3.46 16.06
CA ALA A 35 9.04 -4.75 16.73
C ALA A 35 8.72 -4.66 18.24
N PRO A 36 8.42 -5.77 18.92
CA PRO A 36 8.51 -5.83 20.38
C PRO A 36 9.98 -5.79 20.83
N ASP A 37 10.26 -5.27 22.03
CA ASP A 37 11.61 -5.28 22.64
C ASP A 37 12.22 -6.69 22.78
N LEU A 38 11.37 -7.73 22.79
CA LEU A 38 11.75 -9.14 22.73
C LEU A 38 12.72 -9.44 21.57
N ILE A 39 12.57 -8.74 20.44
CA ILE A 39 13.39 -8.96 19.23
C ILE A 39 14.89 -8.89 19.52
N PHE A 40 15.33 -8.01 20.43
CA PHE A 40 16.75 -7.85 20.73
C PHE A 40 17.33 -9.07 21.42
N THR A 41 16.57 -9.66 22.36
CA THR A 41 17.01 -10.85 23.08
C THR A 41 17.00 -12.08 22.17
N GLU A 42 16.00 -12.23 21.31
CA GLU A 42 15.93 -13.35 20.37
C GLU A 42 16.97 -13.25 19.26
N PHE A 43 17.24 -12.03 18.77
CA PHE A 43 18.29 -11.77 17.79
C PHE A 43 19.67 -12.11 18.36
N ALA A 44 19.98 -11.65 19.57
CA ALA A 44 21.24 -12.01 20.25
C ALA A 44 21.37 -13.52 20.46
N ARG A 45 20.27 -14.21 20.83
CA ARG A 45 20.23 -15.68 20.95
C ARG A 45 20.50 -16.37 19.61
N ALA A 46 19.93 -15.86 18.52
CA ALA A 46 20.15 -16.39 17.18
C ALA A 46 21.63 -16.22 16.76
N LEU A 47 22.21 -15.04 16.95
CA LEU A 47 23.63 -14.77 16.66
C LEU A 47 24.56 -15.67 17.50
N GLN A 48 24.30 -15.81 18.81
CA GLN A 48 25.07 -16.70 19.68
C GLN A 48 25.07 -18.14 19.17
N LYS A 49 23.89 -18.64 18.76
CA LYS A 49 23.78 -19.99 18.20
C LYS A 49 24.62 -20.13 16.93
N LYS A 50 24.63 -19.12 16.06
CA LYS A 50 25.37 -19.13 14.79
C LYS A 50 26.88 -19.03 14.96
N ILE A 51 27.36 -18.18 15.87
CA ILE A 51 28.78 -18.13 16.24
C ILE A 51 29.25 -19.49 16.74
N ARG A 52 28.48 -20.14 17.61
CA ARG A 52 28.80 -21.49 18.13
C ARG A 52 28.88 -22.55 17.03
N LEU A 53 28.11 -22.38 15.95
CA LEU A 53 28.12 -23.26 14.79
C LEU A 53 29.19 -22.88 13.74
N GLY A 54 29.95 -21.80 13.95
CA GLY A 54 30.93 -21.29 12.99
C GLY A 54 30.30 -20.62 11.76
N GLU A 55 29.03 -20.24 11.84
CA GLU A 55 28.25 -19.65 10.74
C GLU A 55 28.27 -18.11 10.73
N ALA A 56 28.80 -17.48 11.79
CA ALA A 56 28.89 -16.03 11.92
C ALA A 56 30.14 -15.64 12.72
N ASP A 57 30.76 -14.53 12.33
CA ASP A 57 31.88 -13.93 13.04
C ASP A 57 31.41 -13.06 14.22
N TRP A 58 32.24 -12.98 15.28
CA TRP A 58 31.92 -12.18 16.46
C TRP A 58 31.82 -10.68 16.17
N GLU A 59 32.70 -10.12 15.34
CA GLU A 59 32.65 -8.69 15.00
C GLU A 59 31.40 -8.38 14.18
N VAL A 60 31.04 -9.22 13.21
CA VAL A 60 29.78 -9.09 12.46
C VAL A 60 28.58 -9.13 13.41
N ALA A 61 28.54 -10.06 14.36
CA ALA A 61 27.45 -10.15 15.34
C ALA A 61 27.34 -8.89 16.22
N LYS A 62 28.47 -8.33 16.65
CA LYS A 62 28.52 -7.11 17.45
C LYS A 62 28.04 -5.90 16.67
N GLU A 63 28.49 -5.72 15.43
CA GLU A 63 28.03 -4.66 14.54
C GLU A 63 26.53 -4.78 14.25
N SER A 64 26.05 -6.01 14.01
CA SER A 64 24.62 -6.30 13.80
C SER A 64 23.76 -5.88 15.00
N CYS A 65 24.21 -6.20 16.22
CA CYS A 65 23.52 -5.78 17.45
C CYS A 65 23.49 -4.25 17.62
N ALA A 66 24.54 -3.55 17.20
CA ALA A 66 24.57 -2.09 17.24
C ALA A 66 23.64 -1.47 16.19
N ALA A 67 23.53 -2.06 15.00
CA ALA A 67 22.73 -1.55 13.91
C ALA A 67 21.21 -1.81 14.08
N LEU A 68 20.84 -2.98 14.61
CA LEU A 68 19.45 -3.45 14.65
C LEU A 68 18.43 -2.44 15.25
N PRO A 69 18.69 -1.77 16.40
CA PRO A 69 17.73 -0.81 16.96
C PRO A 69 17.40 0.36 16.03
N HIS A 70 18.32 0.74 15.15
CA HIS A 70 18.17 1.87 14.23
C HIS A 70 17.28 1.55 13.02
N LEU A 71 16.90 0.29 12.82
CA LEU A 71 16.04 -0.14 11.72
C LEU A 71 14.54 -0.03 12.04
N PHE A 72 14.18 0.29 13.29
CA PHE A 72 12.79 0.33 13.74
C PHE A 72 12.34 1.75 14.04
N VAL A 73 11.17 2.12 13.53
CA VAL A 73 10.49 3.38 13.84
C VAL A 73 9.97 3.37 15.28
N SER A 74 9.59 2.21 15.79
CA SER A 74 9.12 2.07 17.18
C SER A 74 9.37 0.68 17.73
N ILE A 75 9.68 0.62 19.03
CA ILE A 75 9.80 -0.61 19.81
C ILE A 75 8.71 -0.65 20.88
N SER A 76 7.92 -1.73 20.87
CA SER A 76 6.84 -1.95 21.86
C SER A 76 7.36 -2.73 23.06
N PRO A 77 7.17 -2.27 24.30
CA PRO A 77 7.57 -3.02 25.49
C PRO A 77 6.80 -4.34 25.63
N THR A 78 7.47 -5.46 25.89
CA THR A 78 6.79 -6.75 26.13
C THR A 78 5.79 -6.67 27.30
N LEU A 79 6.04 -5.78 28.27
CA LEU A 79 5.17 -5.55 29.42
C LEU A 79 3.73 -5.15 29.05
N VAL A 80 3.50 -4.52 27.88
CA VAL A 80 2.14 -4.17 27.45
C VAL A 80 1.50 -5.26 26.57
N LEU A 81 2.28 -6.25 26.13
CA LEU A 81 1.88 -7.27 25.16
C LEU A 81 1.61 -8.64 25.81
N PHE A 82 2.25 -8.94 26.94
CA PHE A 82 2.35 -10.31 27.47
C PHE A 82 1.01 -10.98 27.80
N GLN A 83 0.01 -10.23 28.29
CA GLN A 83 -1.31 -10.80 28.61
C GLN A 83 -2.02 -11.26 27.34
N ARG A 84 -2.04 -10.41 26.30
CA ARG A 84 -2.63 -10.76 25.02
C ARG A 84 -1.87 -11.87 24.31
N ALA A 85 -0.54 -11.85 24.39
CA ALA A 85 0.30 -12.91 23.86
C ALA A 85 0.00 -14.28 24.50
N LEU A 86 -0.28 -14.34 25.80
CA LEU A 86 -0.67 -15.57 26.49
C LEU A 86 -2.00 -16.12 25.96
N GLU A 87 -2.99 -15.27 25.72
CA GLU A 87 -4.28 -15.68 25.14
C GLU A 87 -4.09 -16.29 23.75
N ILE A 88 -3.30 -15.63 22.89
CA ILE A 88 -2.96 -16.11 21.56
C ILE A 88 -2.20 -17.44 21.64
N ALA A 89 -1.22 -17.55 22.55
CA ALA A 89 -0.42 -18.76 22.75
C ALA A 89 -1.28 -19.97 23.15
N VAL A 90 -2.25 -19.78 24.04
CA VAL A 90 -3.20 -20.83 24.43
C VAL A 90 -4.08 -21.22 23.24
N ALA A 91 -4.64 -20.24 22.52
CA ALA A 91 -5.52 -20.48 21.37
C ALA A 91 -4.79 -21.19 20.22
N MET A 92 -3.54 -20.84 19.95
CA MET A 92 -2.70 -21.44 18.91
C MET A 92 -1.99 -22.71 19.36
N SER A 93 -1.96 -23.01 20.66
CA SER A 93 -1.09 -24.04 21.25
C SER A 93 0.36 -23.89 20.79
N HIS A 94 0.91 -22.67 20.94
CA HIS A 94 2.20 -22.27 20.39
C HIS A 94 3.04 -21.48 21.42
N PRO A 95 4.38 -21.46 21.33
CA PRO A 95 5.22 -20.72 22.28
C PRO A 95 4.82 -19.24 22.38
N VAL A 96 4.87 -18.72 23.61
CA VAL A 96 4.45 -17.35 23.92
C VAL A 96 5.34 -16.29 23.25
N GLN A 97 6.62 -16.61 22.99
CA GLN A 97 7.56 -15.70 22.34
C GLN A 97 7.05 -15.27 20.95
N ASP A 98 6.68 -16.23 20.11
CA ASP A 98 6.13 -15.95 18.78
C ASP A 98 4.79 -15.20 18.87
N CYS A 99 4.01 -15.49 19.92
CA CYS A 99 2.73 -14.81 20.16
C CYS A 99 2.88 -13.37 20.66
N ILE A 100 4.05 -12.97 21.21
CA ILE A 100 4.34 -11.57 21.54
C ILE A 100 4.44 -10.72 20.27
N PHE A 101 5.02 -11.25 19.19
CA PHE A 101 5.03 -10.56 17.89
C PHE A 101 3.61 -10.41 17.34
N LEU A 102 2.77 -11.45 17.45
CA LEU A 102 1.36 -11.40 17.02
C LEU A 102 0.56 -10.37 17.81
N ALA A 103 0.70 -10.33 19.13
CA ALA A 103 0.08 -9.31 19.98
C ALA A 103 0.57 -7.91 19.61
N CYS A 104 1.86 -7.75 19.29
CA CYS A 104 2.41 -6.49 18.82
C CYS A 104 1.78 -6.03 17.50
N ALA A 105 1.61 -6.96 16.54
CA ALA A 105 0.98 -6.66 15.25
C ALA A 105 -0.50 -6.31 15.40
N GLU A 106 -1.23 -7.04 16.23
CA GLU A 106 -2.64 -6.76 16.53
C GLU A 106 -2.80 -5.37 17.16
N GLN A 107 -1.98 -5.00 18.15
CA GLN A 107 -2.01 -3.68 18.78
C GLN A 107 -1.65 -2.55 17.79
N ALA A 108 -0.74 -2.82 16.86
CA ALA A 108 -0.31 -1.85 15.84
C ALA A 108 -1.28 -1.73 14.65
N GLY A 109 -2.29 -2.61 14.55
CA GLY A 109 -3.15 -2.71 13.37
C GLY A 109 -2.37 -3.11 12.11
N SER A 110 -1.38 -3.99 12.26
CA SER A 110 -0.46 -4.43 11.21
C SER A 110 -0.34 -5.97 11.16
N CYS A 111 0.65 -6.48 10.43
CA CYS A 111 1.00 -7.90 10.41
C CYS A 111 2.48 -8.12 10.74
N VAL A 112 2.77 -9.32 11.24
CA VAL A 112 4.11 -9.84 11.47
C VAL A 112 4.68 -10.34 10.15
N VAL A 113 5.82 -9.81 9.73
CA VAL A 113 6.60 -10.34 8.62
C VAL A 113 7.57 -11.38 9.17
N THR A 114 7.41 -12.64 8.74
CA THR A 114 8.22 -13.77 9.20
C THR A 114 8.80 -14.57 8.03
N ALA A 115 9.95 -15.20 8.28
CA ALA A 115 10.52 -16.21 7.41
C ALA A 115 10.16 -17.65 7.84
N ASP A 116 9.42 -17.84 8.94
CA ASP A 116 8.94 -19.14 9.38
C ASP A 116 7.58 -19.48 8.74
N LEU A 117 7.63 -20.25 7.65
CA LEU A 117 6.42 -20.71 6.96
C LEU A 117 5.55 -21.63 7.83
N LYS A 118 6.14 -22.39 8.77
CA LYS A 118 5.38 -23.28 9.65
C LYS A 118 4.57 -22.49 10.66
N LEU A 119 5.09 -21.35 11.12
CA LEU A 119 4.34 -20.41 11.95
C LEU A 119 3.11 -19.87 11.19
N ILE A 120 3.26 -19.50 9.92
CA ILE A 120 2.17 -19.02 9.07
C ILE A 120 1.09 -20.09 8.89
N GLU A 121 1.48 -21.32 8.55
CA GLU A 121 0.56 -22.45 8.40
C GLU A 121 -0.25 -22.68 9.68
N LYS A 122 0.45 -22.81 10.81
CA LYS A 122 -0.20 -23.05 12.11
C LYS A 122 -1.11 -21.90 12.54
N ALA A 123 -0.71 -20.66 12.32
CA ALA A 123 -1.55 -19.51 12.62
C ALA A 123 -2.80 -19.49 11.74
N THR A 124 -2.68 -19.85 10.46
CA THR A 124 -3.81 -19.93 9.52
C THR A 124 -4.83 -20.97 9.98
N GLU A 125 -4.37 -22.18 10.35
CA GLU A 125 -5.22 -23.23 10.93
C GLU A 125 -5.95 -22.79 12.20
N ARG A 126 -5.35 -21.88 12.97
CA ARG A 126 -5.86 -21.38 14.25
C ARG A 126 -6.54 -20.02 14.15
N ASN A 127 -6.86 -19.56 12.93
CA ASN A 127 -7.58 -18.32 12.65
C ASN A 127 -6.81 -17.01 12.96
N PHE A 128 -5.49 -17.08 13.08
CA PHE A 128 -4.56 -15.96 13.26
C PHE A 128 -3.74 -15.63 12.00
N GLY A 129 -3.97 -16.32 10.87
CA GLY A 129 -3.21 -16.12 9.64
C GLY A 129 -3.22 -14.68 9.10
N HIS A 130 -4.26 -13.90 9.39
CA HIS A 130 -4.36 -12.49 9.00
C HIS A 130 -3.31 -11.59 9.70
N LEU A 131 -2.73 -12.03 10.82
CA LEU A 131 -1.67 -11.32 11.53
C LEU A 131 -0.27 -11.64 11.00
N LEU A 132 -0.13 -12.52 10.01
CA LEU A 132 1.17 -12.99 9.51
C LEU A 132 1.29 -12.82 8.00
N LEU A 133 2.49 -12.46 7.57
CA LEU A 133 2.84 -12.32 6.17
C LEU A 133 4.23 -12.90 5.94
N GLY A 134 4.36 -13.76 4.92
CA GLY A 134 5.66 -14.27 4.50
C GLY A 134 6.54 -13.16 3.94
N LEU A 135 7.85 -13.26 4.14
CA LEU A 135 8.83 -12.26 3.70
C LEU A 135 8.68 -11.84 2.22
N GLU A 136 8.54 -12.80 1.31
CA GLU A 136 8.36 -12.50 -0.14
C GLU A 136 7.06 -11.72 -0.41
N ASN A 137 5.98 -12.09 0.28
CA ASN A 137 4.69 -11.40 0.17
C ASN A 137 4.75 -10.01 0.77
N ALA A 138 5.53 -9.81 1.84
CA ALA A 138 5.74 -8.50 2.46
C ALA A 138 6.50 -7.56 1.53
N VAL A 139 7.58 -8.02 0.91
CA VAL A 139 8.29 -7.24 -0.12
C VAL A 139 7.35 -6.95 -1.28
N SER A 140 6.61 -7.94 -1.78
CA SER A 140 5.65 -7.73 -2.87
C SER A 140 4.52 -6.77 -2.50
N ALA A 141 4.08 -6.72 -1.24
CA ALA A 141 3.04 -5.81 -0.77
C ALA A 141 3.56 -4.38 -0.55
N ALA A 142 4.74 -4.25 0.06
CA ALA A 142 5.43 -2.97 0.22
C ALA A 142 5.82 -2.38 -1.13
N SER A 143 6.42 -3.19 -1.99
CA SER A 143 6.73 -2.82 -3.36
C SER A 143 5.48 -2.63 -4.22
N ARG A 144 4.30 -3.19 -3.90
CA ARG A 144 3.03 -2.83 -4.59
C ARG A 144 2.48 -1.49 -4.12
N SER A 145 2.63 -1.20 -2.82
CA SER A 145 2.31 0.12 -2.27
C SER A 145 3.23 1.21 -2.88
N GLN A 146 4.47 0.85 -3.17
CA GLN A 146 5.50 1.70 -3.77
C GLN A 146 5.53 1.63 -5.31
N ALA A 147 5.03 0.55 -5.91
CA ALA A 147 4.90 0.39 -7.35
C ALA A 147 3.71 1.21 -7.79
N TRP A 148 4.01 2.23 -8.57
CA TRP A 148 3.08 2.77 -9.53
C TRP A 148 2.27 1.64 -10.18
N VAL A 149 0.98 1.83 -10.34
CA VAL A 149 0.36 1.27 -11.53
C VAL A 149 0.21 2.45 -12.46
N ALA A 150 1.23 2.65 -13.30
CA ALA A 150 0.98 3.50 -14.44
C ALA A 150 -0.17 2.91 -15.22
N ILE A 151 -1.19 3.72 -15.35
CA ILE A 151 -1.96 3.72 -16.57
C ILE A 151 -0.94 4.00 -17.68
N PRO A 152 -0.79 3.11 -18.69
CA PRO A 152 0.10 3.35 -19.81
C PRO A 152 -0.14 4.73 -20.43
N GLN A 153 0.92 5.44 -20.84
CA GLN A 153 0.83 6.84 -21.27
C GLN A 153 -0.15 7.04 -22.44
N ASP A 154 -0.19 6.09 -23.38
CA ASP A 154 -1.15 6.04 -24.48
C ASP A 154 -2.61 5.98 -24.00
N ARG A 155 -2.86 5.26 -22.89
CA ARG A 155 -4.18 5.19 -22.26
C ARG A 155 -4.52 6.47 -21.51
N ILE A 156 -3.55 7.10 -20.84
CA ILE A 156 -3.73 8.42 -20.22
C ILE A 156 -4.12 9.45 -21.29
N ASP A 157 -3.37 9.51 -22.38
CA ASP A 157 -3.61 10.45 -23.48
C ASP A 157 -4.98 10.20 -24.11
N GLY A 158 -5.39 8.93 -24.25
CA GLY A 158 -6.73 8.54 -24.68
C GLY A 158 -7.84 9.03 -23.75
N ILE A 159 -7.70 8.83 -22.44
CA ILE A 159 -8.67 9.29 -21.43
C ILE A 159 -8.75 10.81 -21.41
N VAL A 160 -7.61 11.51 -21.40
CA VAL A 160 -7.55 12.98 -21.41
C VAL A 160 -8.24 13.54 -22.65
N SER A 161 -7.89 13.01 -23.84
CA SER A 161 -8.49 13.44 -25.11
C SER A 161 -10.00 13.23 -25.16
N LEU A 162 -10.47 12.02 -24.83
CA LEU A 162 -11.90 11.70 -24.79
C LEU A 162 -12.65 12.51 -23.72
N SER A 163 -12.04 12.73 -22.55
CA SER A 163 -12.65 13.55 -21.50
C SER A 163 -12.83 15.01 -21.93
N ALA A 164 -11.86 15.58 -22.66
CA ALA A 164 -11.95 16.94 -23.19
C ALA A 164 -13.03 17.05 -24.28
N GLN A 165 -13.12 16.05 -25.17
CA GLN A 165 -14.18 15.96 -26.19
C GLN A 165 -15.58 15.86 -25.57
N VAL A 166 -15.72 15.04 -24.52
CA VAL A 166 -16.94 14.95 -23.72
C VAL A 166 -17.25 16.30 -23.09
N VAL A 167 -16.33 16.95 -22.39
CA VAL A 167 -16.58 18.27 -21.79
C VAL A 167 -17.03 19.31 -22.84
N ALA A 168 -16.35 19.37 -23.98
CA ALA A 168 -16.68 20.28 -25.08
C ALA A 168 -18.05 19.98 -25.71
N THR A 169 -18.46 18.71 -25.78
CA THR A 169 -19.78 18.30 -26.26
C THR A 169 -20.89 18.76 -25.30
N PHE A 170 -20.61 18.81 -24.00
CA PHE A 170 -21.58 19.17 -22.96
C PHE A 170 -21.61 20.69 -22.64
N GLU A 171 -20.56 21.44 -22.98
CA GLU A 171 -20.45 22.88 -22.68
C GLU A 171 -21.58 23.74 -23.32
N PRO A 172 -21.94 23.56 -24.60
CA PRO A 172 -23.07 24.27 -25.21
C PRO A 172 -24.42 23.91 -24.56
N LEU A 173 -24.56 22.66 -24.10
CA LEU A 173 -25.77 22.15 -23.45
C LEU A 173 -25.95 22.73 -22.04
N ARG A 174 -24.85 22.99 -21.31
CA ARG A 174 -24.88 23.68 -20.00
C ARG A 174 -25.33 25.14 -20.12
N GLY A 175 -24.91 25.84 -21.17
CA GLY A 175 -25.28 27.24 -21.41
C GLY A 175 -26.78 27.46 -21.67
N SER A 176 -27.50 26.44 -22.14
CA SER A 176 -28.94 26.52 -22.45
C SER A 176 -29.85 26.26 -21.24
N SER A 177 -29.30 25.89 -20.08
CA SER A 177 -30.04 25.61 -18.84
C SER A 177 -29.55 26.49 -17.69
N ALA A 178 -29.51 27.81 -17.91
CA ALA A 178 -29.12 28.80 -16.91
C ALA A 178 -30.24 29.02 -15.87
N ALA A 179 -30.27 28.18 -14.85
CA ALA A 179 -30.73 28.55 -13.51
C ALA A 179 -29.70 28.01 -12.51
N LEU A 180 -28.63 28.77 -12.34
CA LEU A 180 -27.44 28.41 -11.55
C LEU A 180 -27.67 28.81 -10.08
N THR A 181 -27.68 27.82 -9.18
CA THR A 181 -27.29 28.03 -7.78
C THR A 181 -25.91 27.43 -7.56
N GLU A 182 -25.03 28.22 -6.92
CA GLU A 182 -23.55 28.13 -6.85
C GLU A 182 -22.90 26.82 -6.35
N ARG A 183 -23.58 25.68 -6.26
CA ARG A 183 -22.91 24.42 -5.86
C ARG A 183 -23.24 23.16 -6.66
N TYR A 184 -24.31 23.13 -7.46
CA TYR A 184 -24.63 21.94 -8.28
C TYR A 184 -25.32 22.34 -9.59
N VAL A 185 -24.76 21.93 -10.73
CA VAL A 185 -25.42 22.01 -12.03
C VAL A 185 -26.33 20.79 -12.16
N PHE A 186 -27.63 20.98 -11.98
CA PHE A 186 -28.62 19.93 -12.24
C PHE A 186 -29.01 19.98 -13.73
N VAL A 187 -28.49 19.04 -14.53
CA VAL A 187 -28.90 18.87 -15.93
C VAL A 187 -30.08 17.90 -15.96
N PRO A 188 -31.28 18.31 -16.39
CA PRO A 188 -32.43 17.41 -16.41
C PRO A 188 -32.21 16.26 -17.40
N ALA A 189 -32.70 15.06 -17.06
CA ALA A 189 -32.39 13.80 -17.77
C ALA A 189 -32.70 13.81 -19.28
N ASN A 190 -33.66 14.62 -19.72
CA ASN A 190 -34.01 14.82 -21.13
C ASN A 190 -32.97 15.62 -21.93
N VAL A 191 -32.09 16.38 -21.26
CA VAL A 191 -30.95 17.09 -21.84
C VAL A 191 -29.67 16.24 -21.74
N SER A 192 -29.55 15.39 -20.70
CA SER A 192 -28.41 14.49 -20.50
C SER A 192 -28.44 13.23 -21.39
N GLY A 193 -29.62 12.78 -21.82
CA GLY A 193 -29.82 11.56 -22.62
C GLY A 193 -28.94 11.47 -23.88
N PRO A 194 -28.99 12.45 -24.80
CA PRO A 194 -28.16 12.46 -26.01
C PRO A 194 -26.66 12.49 -25.74
N ALA A 195 -26.27 13.04 -24.59
CA ALA A 195 -24.87 13.25 -24.23
C ALA A 195 -24.24 12.00 -23.59
N VAL A 196 -25.02 11.18 -22.88
CA VAL A 196 -24.61 9.85 -22.37
C VAL A 196 -24.58 8.80 -23.49
N GLU A 197 -25.29 9.04 -24.60
CA GLU A 197 -25.27 8.22 -25.81
C GLU A 197 -24.22 8.67 -26.84
N ALA A 198 -23.50 9.77 -26.58
CA ALA A 198 -22.49 10.29 -27.49
C ALA A 198 -21.35 9.28 -27.70
N PRO A 199 -20.84 9.13 -28.94
CA PRO A 199 -19.78 8.15 -29.25
C PRO A 199 -18.54 8.29 -28.35
N ASP A 200 -18.11 9.51 -28.06
CA ASP A 200 -16.92 9.77 -27.25
C ASP A 200 -17.16 9.45 -25.76
N PHE A 201 -18.39 9.67 -25.26
CA PHE A 201 -18.78 9.27 -23.91
C PHE A 201 -18.81 7.75 -23.75
N LEU A 202 -19.36 7.04 -24.73
CA LEU A 202 -19.39 5.57 -24.74
C LEU A 202 -17.98 4.97 -24.85
N ARG A 203 -17.10 5.57 -25.67
CA ARG A 203 -15.68 5.19 -25.77
C ARG A 203 -14.95 5.40 -24.44
N LEU A 204 -15.14 6.56 -23.81
CA LEU A 204 -14.55 6.86 -22.50
C LEU A 204 -15.04 5.88 -21.43
N LYS A 205 -16.35 5.59 -21.41
CA LYS A 205 -16.94 4.60 -20.51
C LYS A 205 -16.38 3.19 -20.74
N SER A 206 -16.20 2.77 -22.00
CA SER A 206 -15.58 1.48 -22.34
C SER A 206 -14.13 1.43 -21.88
N LEU A 207 -13.35 2.48 -22.14
CA LEU A 207 -11.95 2.55 -21.73
C LEU A 207 -11.82 2.41 -20.21
N ILE A 208 -12.64 3.13 -19.45
CA ILE A 208 -12.67 3.00 -17.99
C ILE A 208 -13.18 1.63 -17.55
N ALA A 209 -14.13 1.00 -18.26
CA ALA A 209 -14.62 -0.34 -17.95
C ALA A 209 -13.53 -1.42 -18.05
N ASP A 210 -12.62 -1.26 -19.01
CA ASP A 210 -11.55 -2.23 -19.30
C ASP A 210 -10.32 -2.05 -18.40
N LEU A 211 -10.29 -1.01 -17.55
CA LEU A 211 -9.17 -0.80 -16.62
C LEU A 211 -9.16 -1.87 -15.51
N PRO A 212 -8.00 -2.47 -15.19
CA PRO A 212 -7.78 -3.18 -13.95
C PRO A 212 -8.15 -2.31 -12.74
N ILE A 213 -8.59 -2.95 -11.64
CA ILE A 213 -8.98 -2.23 -10.42
C ILE A 213 -7.82 -1.39 -9.84
N SER A 214 -6.58 -1.83 -10.04
CA SER A 214 -5.38 -1.08 -9.66
C SER A 214 -5.22 0.22 -10.46
N ASP A 215 -5.35 0.16 -11.79
CA ASP A 215 -5.30 1.32 -12.68
C ASP A 215 -6.44 2.30 -12.35
N LEU A 216 -7.62 1.76 -12.00
CA LEU A 216 -8.79 2.54 -11.62
C LEU A 216 -8.55 3.34 -10.33
N ARG A 217 -7.89 2.74 -9.34
CA ARG A 217 -7.51 3.40 -8.07
C ARG A 217 -6.47 4.49 -8.29
N ASP A 218 -5.49 4.24 -9.15
CA ASP A 218 -4.47 5.23 -9.50
C ASP A 218 -5.09 6.39 -10.29
N LEU A 219 -6.01 6.09 -11.22
CA LEU A 219 -6.78 7.11 -11.95
C LEU A 219 -7.56 8.03 -11.01
N VAL A 220 -8.29 7.46 -10.04
CA VAL A 220 -9.05 8.22 -9.04
C VAL A 220 -8.14 9.07 -8.17
N THR A 221 -7.00 8.53 -7.73
CA THR A 221 -6.01 9.23 -6.92
C THR A 221 -5.52 10.50 -7.62
N VAL A 222 -5.15 10.39 -8.90
CA VAL A 222 -4.74 11.55 -9.71
C VAL A 222 -5.89 12.55 -9.86
N CYS A 223 -7.11 12.07 -10.11
CA CYS A 223 -8.26 12.96 -10.27
C CYS A 223 -8.62 13.70 -8.95
N TRP A 224 -8.47 13.05 -7.79
CA TRP A 224 -8.65 13.68 -6.48
C TRP A 224 -7.63 14.79 -6.24
N LEU A 225 -6.36 14.56 -6.58
CA LEU A 225 -5.33 15.59 -6.55
C LEU A 225 -5.70 16.81 -7.42
N GLY A 226 -6.17 16.55 -8.65
CA GLY A 226 -6.61 17.60 -9.57
C GLY A 226 -7.83 18.38 -9.08
N ARG A 227 -8.71 17.74 -8.31
CA ARG A 227 -9.89 18.35 -7.69
C ARG A 227 -9.55 19.22 -6.46
N GLY A 228 -8.33 19.13 -5.92
CA GLY A 228 -7.97 19.80 -4.67
C GLY A 228 -8.36 19.04 -3.42
N PHE A 229 -8.31 17.70 -3.50
CA PHE A 229 -8.35 16.87 -2.31
C PHE A 229 -7.01 16.95 -1.56
N ASP A 230 -7.00 17.60 -0.40
CA ASP A 230 -5.82 17.78 0.45
C ASP A 230 -5.66 16.56 1.39
N GLY A 231 -5.20 15.44 0.83
CA GLY A 231 -4.59 14.35 1.62
C GLY A 231 -3.10 14.62 1.81
N GLY A 232 -2.52 14.20 2.93
CA GLY A 232 -1.20 14.64 3.40
C GLY A 232 -0.02 14.40 2.44
N ASP A 233 -0.17 13.51 1.46
CA ASP A 233 0.74 13.25 0.34
C ASP A 233 0.09 12.28 -0.68
N TRP A 234 0.82 11.86 -1.73
CA TRP A 234 0.35 10.88 -2.73
C TRP A 234 0.00 9.52 -2.11
N ILE A 235 0.76 9.10 -1.10
CA ILE A 235 0.64 7.78 -0.47
C ILE A 235 -0.68 7.70 0.30
N ASP A 236 -0.99 8.75 1.07
CA ASP A 236 -2.23 8.87 1.83
C ASP A 236 -3.46 8.84 0.92
N ILE A 237 -3.42 9.55 -0.21
CA ILE A 237 -4.55 9.64 -1.15
C ILE A 237 -4.72 8.29 -1.87
N ARG A 238 -3.63 7.61 -2.22
CA ARG A 238 -3.68 6.30 -2.85
C ARG A 238 -4.20 5.22 -1.90
N GLU A 239 -3.76 5.21 -0.65
CA GLU A 239 -4.28 4.30 0.37
C GLU A 239 -5.79 4.50 0.60
N GLN A 240 -6.24 5.76 0.55
CA GLN A 240 -7.68 6.06 0.57
C GLN A 240 -8.40 5.51 -0.66
N ALA A 241 -7.83 5.63 -1.87
CA ALA A 241 -8.42 5.05 -3.07
C ALA A 241 -8.49 3.52 -3.01
N GLU A 242 -7.48 2.85 -2.44
CA GLU A 242 -7.49 1.39 -2.24
C GLU A 242 -8.63 0.93 -1.32
N ARG A 243 -8.95 1.71 -0.28
CA ARG A 243 -10.02 1.41 0.67
C ARG A 243 -11.41 1.72 0.12
N LEU A 244 -11.54 2.78 -0.69
CA LEU A 244 -12.83 3.33 -1.09
C LEU A 244 -13.30 2.91 -2.49
N ILE A 245 -12.38 2.49 -3.38
CA ILE A 245 -12.70 2.20 -4.78
C ILE A 245 -12.69 0.68 -5.04
N GLY A 246 -13.89 0.17 -5.32
CA GLY A 246 -14.18 -1.19 -5.77
C GLY A 246 -14.47 -1.29 -7.27
N PRO A 247 -14.65 -2.52 -7.80
CA PRO A 247 -14.99 -2.77 -9.21
C PRO A 247 -16.26 -2.07 -9.72
N GLU A 248 -17.20 -1.78 -8.82
CA GLU A 248 -18.49 -1.14 -9.06
C GLU A 248 -18.40 0.39 -9.21
N ASP A 249 -17.30 1.02 -8.77
CA ASP A 249 -17.19 2.48 -8.67
C ASP A 249 -16.77 3.18 -9.98
N ARG A 250 -16.82 2.48 -11.11
CA ARG A 250 -16.38 3.03 -12.41
C ARG A 250 -17.15 4.26 -12.85
N ASN A 251 -18.44 4.35 -12.51
CA ASN A 251 -19.25 5.54 -12.77
C ASN A 251 -18.79 6.74 -11.93
N TYR A 252 -18.35 6.50 -10.69
CA TYR A 252 -17.75 7.53 -9.86
C TYR A 252 -16.43 8.00 -10.46
N VAL A 253 -15.58 7.09 -10.93
CA VAL A 253 -14.32 7.45 -11.61
C VAL A 253 -14.57 8.25 -12.88
N LEU A 254 -15.55 7.83 -13.69
CA LEU A 254 -15.97 8.55 -14.91
C LEU A 254 -16.43 9.99 -14.61
N SER A 255 -16.97 10.26 -13.41
CA SER A 255 -17.34 11.63 -13.01
C SER A 255 -16.14 12.52 -12.65
N LEU A 256 -14.97 11.91 -12.43
CA LEU A 256 -13.77 12.59 -11.95
C LEU A 256 -12.71 12.80 -13.04
N VAL A 257 -12.79 12.10 -14.17
CA VAL A 257 -11.74 12.15 -15.21
C VAL A 257 -11.49 13.53 -15.81
N SER A 258 -12.42 14.48 -15.68
CA SER A 258 -12.17 15.88 -16.07
C SER A 258 -11.10 16.56 -15.22
N TYR A 259 -10.81 16.06 -14.02
CA TYR A 259 -9.74 16.56 -13.15
C TYR A 259 -8.39 15.90 -13.43
N LEU A 260 -8.32 14.91 -14.32
CA LEU A 260 -7.12 14.13 -14.59
C LEU A 260 -5.95 15.01 -15.00
N SER A 261 -6.14 15.94 -15.94
CA SER A 261 -5.07 16.83 -16.42
C SER A 261 -4.49 17.70 -15.30
N ALA A 262 -5.34 18.35 -14.51
CA ALA A 262 -4.91 19.15 -13.36
C ALA A 262 -4.23 18.28 -12.28
N GLY A 263 -4.68 17.03 -12.13
CA GLY A 263 -4.10 16.05 -11.23
C GLY A 263 -2.69 15.64 -11.66
N LEU A 264 -2.46 15.40 -12.95
CA LEU A 264 -1.15 15.05 -13.50
C LEU A 264 -0.15 16.19 -13.34
N GLU A 265 -0.58 17.44 -13.53
CA GLU A 265 0.27 18.62 -13.29
C GLU A 265 0.66 18.75 -11.82
N ARG A 266 -0.31 18.57 -10.90
CA ARG A 266 -0.05 18.62 -9.46
C ARG A 266 0.81 17.46 -8.97
N ALA A 267 0.62 16.26 -9.53
CA ALA A 267 1.49 15.13 -9.29
C ALA A 267 2.92 15.51 -9.69
N ARG A 268 3.16 15.92 -10.95
CA ARG A 268 4.52 16.33 -11.41
C ARG A 268 5.19 17.42 -10.57
N ALA A 269 4.41 18.33 -9.96
CA ALA A 269 4.93 19.40 -9.12
C ALA A 269 5.20 18.99 -7.66
N SER A 270 4.72 17.83 -7.21
CA SER A 270 4.88 17.35 -5.84
C SER A 270 6.22 16.65 -5.63
N PRO A 271 7.02 17.01 -4.61
CA PRO A 271 8.28 16.33 -4.29
C PRO A 271 8.08 14.90 -3.77
N PHE A 272 6.83 14.53 -3.48
CA PHE A 272 6.41 13.19 -3.05
C PHE A 272 5.64 12.44 -4.14
N SER A 273 5.56 13.01 -5.35
CA SER A 273 5.02 12.31 -6.52
C SER A 273 6.10 11.50 -7.21
N PRO A 274 5.77 10.32 -7.76
CA PRO A 274 6.72 9.54 -8.53
C PRO A 274 7.24 10.31 -9.76
N ASP A 275 8.46 9.96 -10.14
CA ASP A 275 9.19 10.52 -11.29
C ASP A 275 8.53 10.04 -12.60
N MET A 276 7.70 10.89 -13.21
CA MET A 276 6.89 10.58 -14.41
C MET A 276 7.72 10.43 -15.72
N HIS A 277 9.05 10.43 -15.61
CA HIS A 277 9.99 10.46 -16.73
C HIS A 277 10.81 9.16 -16.87
N ARG A 278 10.18 7.98 -17.00
CA ARG A 278 10.84 6.82 -17.65
C ARG A 278 9.84 6.01 -18.48
N GLY A 279 9.67 6.46 -19.71
CA GLY A 279 8.94 5.78 -20.77
C GLY A 279 9.32 6.42 -22.10
N SER A 280 10.60 6.32 -22.45
CA SER A 280 11.13 6.61 -23.78
C SER A 280 11.60 5.32 -24.43
#